data_AF-A0A936L255-F1
#
_entry.id   AF-A0A936L255-F1
#
_cell.length_a   1.000
_cell.length_b   1.000
_cell.length_c   1.000
_cell.angle_alpha   90.00
_cell.angle_beta   90.00
_cell.angle_gamma   90.00
#
_symmetry.space_group_name_H-M   'P 1'
#
loop_
_entity.id
_entity.type
_entity.pdbx_description
1 polymer ?
#
loop_
_entity_poly.entity_id
_entity_poly.type
_entity_poly.pdbx_seq_one_letter_code
_entity_poly.pdbx_strand_id
1 'polypeptide(L)'
;MSTKDEFLAKMKTQLDSWQAEASELEAKASEAVDDLKPEIEEQIANLKAKFAEGEVKFNELTDATEEAWEDLKVDAEVTYNKLIGEFQEDVKEAVSSAQGIFAKIKSLFS
;
A
#
# COMPACT_ATOMS: atom_id res chain seq x y z
N MET A 1 -19.87 11.09 15.90
CA MET A 1 -18.79 11.56 15.02
C MET A 1 -19.44 12.15 13.78
N SER A 2 -18.84 13.15 13.15
CA SER A 2 -19.32 13.60 11.84
C SER A 2 -19.01 12.52 10.79
N THR A 3 -19.73 12.51 9.66
CA THR A 3 -19.42 11.64 8.51
C THR A 3 -17.98 11.85 8.00
N LYS A 4 -17.44 13.07 8.21
CA LYS A 4 -16.04 13.41 7.94
C LYS A 4 -15.07 12.66 8.86
N ASP A 5 -15.28 12.72 10.16
CA ASP A 5 -14.38 12.08 11.13
C ASP A 5 -14.32 10.56 10.94
N GLU A 6 -15.47 9.92 10.68
CA GLU A 6 -15.54 8.47 10.45
C GLU A 6 -14.81 8.06 9.17
N PHE A 7 -14.92 8.88 8.12
CA PHE A 7 -14.22 8.66 6.87
C PHE A 7 -12.71 8.79 7.02
N LEU A 8 -12.26 9.88 7.67
CA LEU A 8 -10.84 10.11 7.94
C LEU A 8 -10.27 9.00 8.84
N ALA A 9 -10.99 8.56 9.87
CA ALA A 9 -10.55 7.47 10.74
C ALA A 9 -10.38 6.15 9.96
N LYS A 10 -11.30 5.84 9.03
CA LYS A 10 -11.20 4.65 8.18
C LYS A 10 -10.00 4.73 7.24
N MET A 11 -9.80 5.87 6.56
CA MET A 11 -8.64 6.09 5.69
C MET A 11 -7.32 5.96 6.47
N LYS A 12 -7.22 6.63 7.61
CA LYS A 12 -6.05 6.55 8.51
C LYS A 12 -5.72 5.11 8.86
N THR A 13 -6.72 4.34 9.29
CA THR A 13 -6.54 2.93 9.70
C THR A 13 -5.98 2.08 8.56
N GLN A 14 -6.48 2.29 7.35
CA GLN A 14 -6.05 1.54 6.17
C GLN A 14 -4.65 1.95 5.70
N LEU A 15 -4.33 3.25 5.69
CA LEU A 15 -2.97 3.74 5.45
C LEU A 15 -1.97 3.14 6.45
N ASP A 16 -2.32 3.12 7.74
CA ASP A 16 -1.48 2.53 8.79
C ASP A 16 -1.29 1.02 8.58
N SER A 17 -2.33 0.31 8.12
CA SER A 17 -2.26 -1.12 7.76
C SER A 17 -1.27 -1.37 6.62
N TRP A 18 -1.34 -0.57 5.56
CA TRP A 18 -0.45 -0.74 4.42
C TRP A 18 1.00 -0.41 4.73
N GLN A 19 1.24 0.58 5.58
CA GLN A 19 2.58 0.87 6.07
C GLN A 19 3.17 -0.33 6.83
N ALA A 20 2.34 -1.02 7.63
CA ALA A 20 2.74 -2.24 8.31
C ALA A 20 3.04 -3.38 7.33
N GLU A 21 2.19 -3.60 6.33
CA GLU A 21 2.38 -4.62 5.29
C GLU A 21 3.65 -4.37 4.46
N ALA A 22 3.90 -3.12 4.04
CA ALA A 22 5.12 -2.74 3.33
C ALA A 22 6.38 -2.96 4.19
N SER A 23 6.31 -2.67 5.48
CA SER A 23 7.41 -2.93 6.43
C SER A 23 7.68 -4.42 6.60
N GLU A 24 6.63 -5.25 6.61
CA GLU A 24 6.76 -6.71 6.66
C GLU A 24 7.39 -7.27 5.38
N LEU A 25 7.00 -6.75 4.21
CA LEU A 25 7.62 -7.10 2.93
C LEU A 25 9.10 -6.70 2.90
N GLU A 26 9.45 -5.53 3.42
CA GLU A 26 10.84 -5.07 3.52
C GLU A 26 11.68 -5.96 4.43
N ALA A 27 11.13 -6.40 5.57
CA ALA A 27 11.80 -7.38 6.42
C ALA A 27 12.03 -8.70 5.69
N LYS A 28 11.01 -9.22 4.98
CA LYS A 28 11.14 -10.46 4.18
C LYS A 28 12.12 -10.30 3.01
N ALA A 29 12.18 -9.13 2.40
CA ALA A 29 13.14 -8.81 1.34
C ALA A 29 14.58 -8.84 1.85
N SER A 30 14.81 -8.38 3.09
CA SER A 30 16.12 -8.41 3.71
C SER A 30 16.64 -9.83 3.99
N GLU A 31 15.73 -10.80 4.11
CA GLU A 31 16.04 -12.24 4.24
C GLU A 31 16.16 -12.96 2.89
N ALA A 32 15.84 -12.29 1.78
CA ALA A 32 15.91 -12.86 0.45
C ALA A 32 17.37 -13.02 -0.02
N VAL A 33 17.56 -13.92 -0.98
CA VAL A 33 18.87 -14.12 -1.64
C VAL A 33 19.23 -12.84 -2.42
N ASP A 34 20.53 -12.49 -2.47
CA ASP A 34 21.02 -11.25 -3.10
C ASP A 34 20.52 -11.06 -4.54
N ASP A 35 20.33 -12.14 -5.30
CA ASP A 35 19.83 -12.11 -6.68
C ASP A 35 18.35 -11.66 -6.79
N LEU A 36 17.56 -11.79 -5.72
CA LEU A 36 16.12 -11.47 -5.69
C LEU A 36 15.83 -10.15 -5.01
N LYS A 37 16.77 -9.70 -4.18
CA LYS A 37 16.72 -8.43 -3.46
C LYS A 37 16.34 -7.23 -4.34
N PRO A 38 16.93 -7.00 -5.53
CA PRO A 38 16.58 -5.83 -6.34
C PRO A 38 15.12 -5.84 -6.83
N GLU A 39 14.58 -7.00 -7.22
CA GLU A 39 13.18 -7.12 -7.68
C GLU A 39 12.20 -6.84 -6.54
N ILE A 40 12.50 -7.35 -5.34
CA ILE A 40 11.67 -7.12 -4.15
C ILE A 40 11.77 -5.67 -3.67
N GLU A 41 12.98 -5.08 -3.69
CA GLU A 41 13.20 -3.67 -3.33
C GLU A 41 12.46 -2.71 -4.28
N GLU A 42 12.41 -3.00 -5.58
CA GLU A 42 11.65 -2.22 -6.56
C GLU A 42 10.14 -2.25 -6.25
N GLN A 43 9.59 -3.43 -5.98
CA GLN A 43 8.19 -3.57 -5.61
C GLN A 43 7.86 -2.82 -4.31
N ILE A 44 8.71 -2.92 -3.28
CA ILE A 44 8.56 -2.15 -2.04
C ILE A 44 8.61 -0.65 -2.30
N ALA A 45 9.52 -0.18 -3.16
CA ALA A 45 9.62 1.24 -3.52
C ALA A 45 8.34 1.74 -4.21
N ASN A 46 7.78 0.96 -5.12
CA ASN A 46 6.50 1.27 -5.77
C ASN A 46 5.35 1.36 -4.75
N LEU A 47 5.29 0.41 -3.80
CA LEU A 47 4.29 0.43 -2.72
C LEU A 47 4.43 1.67 -1.83
N LYS A 48 5.67 2.04 -1.46
CA LYS A 48 5.95 3.24 -0.64
C LYS A 48 5.56 4.53 -1.38
N ALA A 49 5.76 4.61 -2.69
CA ALA A 49 5.36 5.77 -3.48
C ALA A 49 3.83 5.96 -3.48
N LYS A 50 3.06 4.88 -3.63
CA LYS A 50 1.59 4.91 -3.56
C LYS A 50 1.08 5.28 -2.17
N PHE A 51 1.74 4.80 -1.11
CA PHE A 51 1.44 5.22 0.26
C PHE A 51 1.61 6.73 0.43
N ALA A 52 2.71 7.30 -0.05
CA ALA A 52 2.95 8.74 0.02
C ALA A 52 1.88 9.54 -0.73
N GLU A 53 1.41 9.06 -1.88
CA GLU A 53 0.29 9.66 -2.61
C GLU A 53 -1.02 9.62 -1.80
N GLY A 54 -1.30 8.49 -1.15
CA GLY A 54 -2.44 8.33 -0.24
C GLY A 54 -2.40 9.27 0.96
N GLU A 55 -1.22 9.46 1.58
CA GLU A 55 -1.02 10.41 2.68
C GLU A 55 -1.27 11.85 2.25
N VAL A 56 -0.79 12.26 1.06
CA VAL A 56 -1.06 13.60 0.53
C VAL A 56 -2.56 13.83 0.38
N LYS A 57 -3.28 12.86 -0.20
CA LYS A 57 -4.75 12.94 -0.35
C LYS A 57 -5.48 12.98 0.99
N PHE A 58 -5.01 12.21 1.97
CA PHE A 58 -5.56 12.24 3.32
C PHE A 58 -5.39 13.61 3.98
N ASN A 59 -4.23 14.25 3.82
CA ASN A 59 -3.98 15.58 4.36
C ASN A 59 -4.87 16.65 3.70
N GLU A 60 -5.03 16.60 2.37
CA GLU A 60 -5.94 17.50 1.63
C GLU A 60 -7.38 17.43 2.15
N LEU A 61 -7.86 16.23 2.48
CA LEU A 61 -9.20 16.00 3.03
C LEU A 61 -9.34 16.45 4.49
N THR A 62 -8.27 16.30 5.26
CA THR A 62 -8.25 16.73 6.66
C THR A 62 -8.41 18.25 6.74
N ASP A 63 -7.70 18.97 5.87
CA ASP A 63 -7.70 20.44 5.80
C ASP A 63 -8.96 21.05 5.15
N ALA A 64 -9.80 20.22 4.50
CA ALA A 64 -11.04 20.69 3.87
C ALA A 64 -12.03 21.30 4.87
N THR A 65 -12.65 22.42 4.51
CA THR A 65 -13.78 22.98 5.28
C THR A 65 -15.02 22.10 5.16
N GLU A 66 -15.99 22.25 6.07
CA GLU A 66 -17.26 21.48 6.02
C GLU A 66 -18.04 21.72 4.71
N GLU A 67 -17.98 22.92 4.13
CA GLU A 67 -18.63 23.22 2.84
C GLU A 67 -17.96 22.54 1.65
N ALA A 68 -16.62 22.41 1.64
CA ALA A 68 -15.88 21.76 0.58
C ALA A 68 -15.80 20.23 0.75
N TRP A 69 -16.20 19.72 1.91
CA TRP A 69 -16.03 18.33 2.30
C TRP A 69 -16.77 17.35 1.38
N GLU A 70 -18.03 17.62 1.05
CA GLU A 70 -18.84 16.67 0.27
C GLU A 70 -18.29 16.44 -1.14
N ASP A 71 -17.86 17.51 -1.82
CA ASP A 71 -17.26 17.41 -3.15
C ASP A 71 -15.89 16.71 -3.09
N LEU A 72 -15.04 17.10 -2.13
CA LEU A 72 -13.72 16.51 -1.96
C LEU A 72 -13.79 15.04 -1.52
N LYS A 73 -14.79 14.67 -0.71
CA LYS A 73 -14.99 13.30 -0.24
C LYS A 73 -15.24 12.35 -1.40
N VAL A 74 -16.07 12.72 -2.37
CA VAL A 74 -16.37 11.84 -3.52
C VAL A 74 -15.11 11.59 -4.35
N ASP A 75 -14.39 12.65 -4.69
CA ASP A 75 -13.15 12.55 -5.47
C ASP A 75 -12.07 11.77 -4.71
N ALA A 76 -11.98 11.98 -3.40
CA ALA A 76 -11.11 11.24 -2.52
C ALA A 76 -11.49 9.77 -2.41
N GLU A 77 -12.77 9.43 -2.26
CA GLU A 77 -13.24 8.05 -2.23
C GLU A 77 -12.86 7.31 -3.50
N VAL A 78 -13.04 7.92 -4.66
CA VAL A 78 -12.68 7.31 -5.95
C VAL A 78 -11.16 7.12 -6.06
N THR A 79 -10.39 8.18 -5.81
CA THR A 79 -8.93 8.16 -5.91
C THR A 79 -8.33 7.15 -4.92
N TYR A 80 -8.85 7.15 -3.71
CA TYR A 80 -8.40 6.28 -2.64
C TYR A 80 -8.74 4.82 -2.91
N ASN A 81 -9.98 4.50 -3.30
CA ASN A 81 -10.37 3.14 -3.69
C ASN A 81 -9.51 2.61 -4.84
N LYS A 82 -9.14 3.47 -5.79
CA LYS A 82 -8.22 3.12 -6.87
C LYS A 82 -6.82 2.80 -6.32
N LEU A 83 -6.26 3.68 -5.49
CA LEU A 83 -4.96 3.44 -4.84
C LEU A 83 -4.96 2.14 -4.02
N ILE A 84 -6.05 1.85 -3.30
CA ILE A 84 -6.23 0.57 -2.57
C ILE A 84 -6.16 -0.60 -3.53
N GLY A 85 -6.95 -0.57 -4.60
CA GLY A 85 -7.06 -1.68 -5.53
C GLY A 85 -5.72 -1.99 -6.18
N GLU A 86 -5.02 -0.95 -6.63
CA GLU A 86 -3.69 -1.08 -7.21
C GLU A 86 -2.65 -1.57 -6.19
N PHE A 87 -2.69 -1.09 -4.94
CA PHE A 87 -1.81 -1.58 -3.87
C PHE A 87 -2.03 -3.08 -3.60
N GLN A 88 -3.28 -3.52 -3.49
CA GLN A 88 -3.61 -4.93 -3.25
C GLN A 88 -3.15 -5.84 -4.40
N GLU A 89 -3.22 -5.35 -5.64
CA GLU A 89 -2.74 -6.06 -6.81
C GLU A 89 -1.21 -6.17 -6.79
N ASP A 90 -0.49 -5.07 -6.56
CA ASP A 90 0.98 -5.05 -6.48
C ASP A 90 1.51 -5.95 -5.35
N VAL A 91 0.90 -5.90 -4.15
CA VAL A 91 1.29 -6.76 -3.02
C VAL A 91 1.06 -8.23 -3.38
N LYS A 92 -0.06 -8.56 -4.03
CA LYS A 92 -0.36 -9.92 -4.46
C LYS A 92 0.65 -10.41 -5.49
N GLU A 93 1.02 -9.56 -6.45
CA GLU A 93 2.04 -9.86 -7.45
C GLU A 93 3.40 -10.09 -6.79
N ALA A 94 3.80 -9.21 -5.87
CA ALA A 94 5.05 -9.29 -5.13
C ALA A 94 5.19 -10.58 -4.32
N VAL A 95 4.15 -10.93 -3.56
CA VAL A 95 4.10 -12.16 -2.77
C VAL A 95 4.11 -13.40 -3.69
N SER A 96 3.39 -13.36 -4.82
CA SER A 96 3.37 -14.46 -5.79
C SER A 96 4.73 -14.65 -6.46
N SER A 97 5.41 -13.56 -6.85
CA SER A 97 6.77 -13.63 -7.42
C SER A 97 7.73 -14.26 -6.43
N ALA A 98 7.78 -13.74 -5.19
CA ALA A 98 8.63 -14.27 -4.13
C ALA A 98 8.37 -15.77 -3.87
N GLN A 99 7.11 -16.18 -3.72
CA GLN A 99 6.74 -17.59 -3.55
C GLN A 99 7.18 -18.48 -4.72
N GLY A 100 7.01 -18.01 -5.95
CA GLY A 100 7.42 -18.73 -7.15
C GLY A 100 8.94 -18.95 -7.21
N ILE A 101 9.71 -17.95 -6.79
CA ILE A 101 11.16 -18.05 -6.75
C ILE A 101 11.63 -19.01 -5.65
N PHE A 102 11.06 -18.91 -4.44
CA PHE A 102 11.36 -19.85 -3.35
C PHE A 102 11.03 -21.30 -3.72
N ALA A 103 9.93 -21.53 -4.45
CA ALA A 103 9.57 -22.84 -4.95
C ALA A 103 10.60 -23.39 -5.95
N LYS A 104 11.10 -22.56 -6.88
CA LYS A 104 12.17 -22.94 -7.83
C LYS A 104 13.46 -23.31 -7.10
N ILE A 105 13.90 -22.52 -6.12
CA ILE A 105 15.11 -22.82 -5.33
C ILE A 105 14.95 -24.15 -4.59
N LYS A 106 13.82 -24.35 -3.90
CA LYS A 106 13.54 -25.59 -3.18
C LYS A 106 13.54 -26.82 -4.10
N SER A 107 13.09 -26.65 -5.36
CA SER A 107 13.08 -27.72 -6.36
C SER A 107 14.48 -28.13 -6.85
N LEU A 108 15.49 -27.27 -6.73
CA LEU A 108 16.87 -27.58 -7.14
C LEU A 108 17.62 -28.44 -6.11
N PHE A 109 17.11 -28.53 -4.88
CA PHE A 109 17.68 -29.32 -3.79
C PHE A 109 16.82 -30.52 -3.38
N SER A 110 15.73 -30.78 -4.11
CA SER A 110 14.85 -31.95 -3.95
C SER A 110 15.08 -32.97 -5.06
#